data_AF-A4S916-F1
#
_entry.id   AF-A4S916-F1
#
_cell.length_a   1.000
_cell.length_b   1.000
_cell.length_c   1.000
_cell.angle_alpha   90.00
_cell.angle_beta   90.00
_cell.angle_gamma   90.00
#
_symmetry.space_group_name_H-M   'P 1'
#
loop_
_entity.id
_entity.type
_entity.pdbx_description
1 polymer ?
#
loop_
_entity_poly.entity_id
_entity_poly.type
_entity_poly.pdbx_seq_one_letter_code
_entity_poly.pdbx_strand_id
1 'polypeptide(L)'
;MLARDGLVFVSYVSDGFHEFALNWLKLLRKAKGAQPNEKDENIVMLALDEATERFCERHSMPCFGGANYRYKGGVMATGGTALGDASGARQAASVAEAAKAMREMTTLRVKLLLDLLDRGHDVLVSDADVAWLRDPREWMREAMTDVDVAASTDCLNARDDDEGKCWGAPTNTGILYFNATEPAKKFIADWVDGMEKATEDTTERDQEIFNKLLIKRSSTSESREIKRRVRVKRLEGGVQFALLPMRLFASGHTYFVQRLHERETRLDEQPLCAHATFQFSQVHGKRQRFREHGLWDVEEDDYYTQGNFIAMSDELPSVWNATGVHNHLLAAAWYRASIRNLLALGRVLNRTVILPRITCMCDRYWGHALPSCAIGYLHPPFVGCPQDHIMNLPAMEKGGANFREWSFLDNARTSDAIRNSVAEVSTVDKDSEAKYALGPFATDTQVLKSLGSARERVLVVDGALTSFCAFDSEASSPAAKSFDSDMNIALKAESWFCGPEDAKGVKCAIGFPVPKPTSELRGECARLRSVAKTFSSQPHSLLSNFFVNYGQDDKSNVFGIPKDSSSARQNASAFDIDLDDVDTHPFAVDE
;
A
#
# COMPACT_ATOMS: atom_id res chain seq x y z
N MET A 1 32.74 9.35 -10.61
CA MET A 1 33.86 8.64 -9.95
C MET A 1 33.39 8.36 -8.54
N LEU A 2 33.31 7.10 -8.12
CA LEU A 2 32.92 6.75 -6.76
C LEU A 2 34.07 7.11 -5.81
N ALA A 3 33.76 7.59 -4.61
CA ALA A 3 34.76 7.84 -3.60
C ALA A 3 35.35 6.49 -3.16
N ARG A 4 36.68 6.42 -3.01
CA ARG A 4 37.40 5.16 -2.71
C ARG A 4 36.97 4.52 -1.39
N ASP A 5 36.55 5.32 -0.43
CA ASP A 5 36.12 4.87 0.90
C ASP A 5 34.63 5.20 1.09
N GLY A 6 33.81 4.18 1.32
CA GLY A 6 32.43 4.37 1.77
C GLY A 6 31.39 3.46 1.14
N LEU A 7 30.28 3.31 1.86
CA LEU A 7 29.08 2.60 1.44
C LEU A 7 28.51 3.21 0.16
N VAL A 8 28.29 2.38 -0.86
CA VAL A 8 27.62 2.76 -2.11
C VAL A 8 26.15 2.39 -2.04
N PHE A 9 25.29 3.40 -2.24
CA PHE A 9 23.86 3.20 -2.36
C PHE A 9 23.51 2.83 -3.79
N VAL A 10 22.82 1.70 -3.97
CA VAL A 10 22.43 1.21 -5.28
C VAL A 10 20.91 1.09 -5.38
N SER A 11 20.36 1.48 -6.53
CA SER A 11 18.98 1.15 -6.91
C SER A 11 18.91 0.80 -8.39
N TYR A 12 17.82 0.13 -8.78
CA TYR A 12 17.58 -0.30 -10.16
C TYR A 12 16.26 0.26 -10.63
N VAL A 13 16.24 0.78 -11.86
CA VAL A 13 15.09 1.53 -12.38
C VAL A 13 14.72 1.04 -13.77
N SER A 14 13.43 0.82 -13.97
CA SER A 14 12.80 0.61 -15.27
C SER A 14 11.73 1.67 -15.53
N ASP A 15 11.23 1.74 -16.77
CA ASP A 15 10.26 2.76 -17.23
C ASP A 15 9.06 2.97 -16.29
N GLY A 16 8.51 1.89 -15.72
CA GLY A 16 7.36 1.95 -14.82
C GLY A 16 7.62 2.54 -13.43
N PHE A 17 8.87 2.89 -13.08
CA PHE A 17 9.29 3.30 -11.73
C PHE A 17 10.05 4.63 -11.68
N HIS A 18 9.99 5.46 -12.72
CA HIS A 18 10.72 6.74 -12.78
C HIS A 18 10.43 7.68 -11.61
N GLU A 19 9.14 7.87 -11.26
CA GLU A 19 8.77 8.74 -10.13
C GLU A 19 9.27 8.19 -8.80
N PHE A 20 9.24 6.87 -8.62
CA PHE A 20 9.78 6.20 -7.43
C PHE A 20 11.29 6.40 -7.32
N ALA A 21 12.03 6.24 -8.42
CA ALA A 21 13.46 6.47 -8.44
C ALA A 21 13.81 7.93 -8.10
N LEU A 22 13.07 8.89 -8.65
CA LEU A 22 13.25 10.30 -8.31
C LEU A 22 12.94 10.56 -6.82
N ASN A 23 11.89 9.93 -6.28
CA ASN A 23 11.50 10.04 -4.87
C ASN A 23 12.56 9.44 -3.95
N TRP A 24 13.03 8.23 -4.26
CA TRP A 24 14.12 7.55 -3.57
C TRP A 24 15.36 8.45 -3.48
N LEU A 25 15.75 9.07 -4.60
CA LEU A 25 16.93 9.93 -4.65
C LEU A 25 16.75 11.19 -3.80
N LYS A 26 15.58 11.82 -3.90
CA LYS A 26 15.25 13.03 -3.15
C LYS A 26 15.23 12.76 -1.65
N LEU A 27 14.60 11.66 -1.22
CA LEU A 27 14.54 11.26 0.18
C LEU A 27 15.91 10.87 0.74
N LEU A 28 16.73 10.11 -0.01
CA LEU A 28 18.08 9.75 0.42
C LEU A 28 18.97 10.99 0.58
N ARG A 29 18.92 11.94 -0.37
CA ARG A 29 19.65 13.22 -0.27
C ARG A 29 19.20 14.02 0.95
N LYS A 30 17.89 14.12 1.17
CA LYS A 30 17.29 14.79 2.34
C LYS A 30 17.74 14.14 3.64
N ALA A 31 17.73 12.81 3.71
CA ALA A 31 18.16 12.03 4.87
C ALA A 31 19.65 12.24 5.19
N LYS A 32 20.51 12.36 4.15
CA LYS A 32 21.94 12.70 4.28
C LYS A 32 22.20 14.16 4.69
N GLY A 33 21.19 15.03 4.66
CA GLY A 33 21.37 16.49 4.77
C GLY A 33 22.15 17.08 3.59
N ALA A 34 22.13 16.42 2.43
CA ALA A 34 22.92 16.81 1.27
C ALA A 34 22.47 18.16 0.72
N GLN A 35 23.43 19.01 0.35
CA GLN A 35 23.12 20.30 -0.28
C GLN A 35 22.68 20.08 -1.74
N PRO A 36 21.85 20.96 -2.32
CA PRO A 36 21.32 20.80 -3.69
C PRO A 36 22.38 20.59 -4.80
N ASN A 37 23.62 21.03 -4.56
CA ASN A 37 24.75 20.95 -5.49
C ASN A 37 25.88 20.01 -5.02
N GLU A 38 25.67 19.28 -3.93
CA GLU A 38 26.64 18.29 -3.46
C GLU A 38 26.71 17.13 -4.47
N LYS A 39 27.93 16.77 -4.89
CA LYS A 39 28.10 15.59 -5.73
C LYS A 39 27.71 14.37 -4.92
N ASP A 40 26.78 13.57 -5.44
CA ASP A 40 26.45 12.27 -4.86
C ASP A 40 27.52 11.24 -5.18
N GLU A 41 28.68 11.44 -4.57
CA GLU A 41 29.72 10.42 -4.51
C GLU A 41 29.10 9.25 -3.74
N ASN A 42 29.06 8.07 -4.37
CA ASN A 42 28.53 6.81 -3.84
C ASN A 42 27.00 6.62 -3.91
N ILE A 43 26.32 7.24 -4.88
CA ILE A 43 24.98 6.79 -5.32
C ILE A 43 25.07 6.29 -6.76
N VAL A 44 24.51 5.10 -7.01
CA VAL A 44 24.45 4.49 -8.34
C VAL A 44 23.03 4.03 -8.62
N MET A 45 22.46 4.49 -9.73
CA MET A 45 21.18 3.98 -10.23
C MET A 45 21.40 3.25 -11.55
N LEU A 46 21.05 1.97 -11.64
CA LEU A 46 21.12 1.26 -12.91
C LEU A 46 19.84 1.54 -13.71
N ALA A 47 19.97 2.21 -14.85
CA ALA A 47 18.90 2.31 -15.84
C ALA A 47 18.84 1.01 -16.65
N LEU A 48 17.73 0.29 -16.55
CA LEU A 48 17.57 -1.03 -17.19
C LEU A 48 17.09 -0.92 -18.65
N ASP A 49 16.63 0.27 -19.06
CA ASP A 49 16.13 0.55 -20.41
C ASP A 49 16.46 1.99 -20.87
N GLU A 50 16.33 2.22 -22.17
CA GLU A 50 16.66 3.51 -22.80
C GLU A 50 15.71 4.64 -22.36
N ALA A 51 14.44 4.33 -22.07
CA ALA A 51 13.49 5.33 -21.59
C ALA A 51 13.93 5.89 -20.23
N THR A 52 14.43 5.02 -19.37
CA THR A 52 15.02 5.34 -18.06
C THR A 52 16.33 6.10 -18.18
N GLU A 53 17.23 5.71 -19.08
CA GLU A 53 18.47 6.48 -19.34
C GLU A 53 18.12 7.94 -19.70
N ARG A 54 17.18 8.15 -20.63
CA ARG A 54 16.73 9.49 -21.03
C ARG A 54 16.02 10.22 -19.90
N PHE A 55 15.24 9.52 -19.07
CA PHE A 55 14.58 10.13 -17.91
C PHE A 55 15.61 10.63 -16.90
N CYS A 56 16.63 9.83 -16.61
CA CYS A 56 17.70 10.18 -15.70
C CYS A 56 18.52 11.38 -16.21
N GLU A 57 18.84 11.42 -17.52
CA GLU A 57 19.50 12.57 -18.13
C GLU A 57 18.68 13.85 -17.97
N ARG A 58 17.38 13.80 -18.28
CA ARG A 58 16.48 14.96 -18.12
C ARG A 58 16.40 15.48 -16.69
N HIS A 59 16.46 14.59 -15.70
CA HIS A 59 16.35 14.94 -14.28
C HIS A 59 17.71 15.02 -13.55
N SER A 60 18.83 14.94 -14.28
CA SER A 60 20.18 14.95 -13.71
C SER A 60 20.37 13.92 -12.58
N MET A 61 19.79 12.73 -12.75
CA MET A 61 19.92 11.62 -11.81
C MET A 61 21.25 10.89 -12.03
N PRO A 62 21.88 10.33 -10.97
CA PRO A 62 23.17 9.62 -11.06
C PRO A 62 22.98 8.20 -11.62
N CYS A 63 22.33 8.10 -12.79
CA CYS A 63 22.09 6.84 -13.44
C CYS A 63 23.26 6.43 -14.31
N PHE A 64 23.48 5.12 -14.37
CA PHE A 64 24.39 4.46 -15.28
C PHE A 64 23.58 3.51 -16.16
N GLY A 65 23.89 3.49 -17.45
CA GLY A 65 23.24 2.66 -18.45
C GLY A 65 24.17 2.46 -19.64
N GLY A 66 23.75 1.65 -20.61
CA GLY A 66 24.54 1.33 -21.80
C GLY A 66 24.13 -0.01 -22.40
N ALA A 67 24.50 -0.25 -23.66
CA ALA A 67 24.05 -1.42 -24.42
C ALA A 67 24.29 -2.78 -23.72
N ASN A 68 25.30 -2.87 -22.84
CA ASN A 68 25.62 -4.08 -22.07
C ASN A 68 24.78 -4.26 -20.79
N TYR A 69 24.05 -3.22 -20.37
CA TYR A 69 23.24 -3.18 -19.16
C TYR A 69 21.74 -2.98 -19.46
N ARG A 70 21.37 -2.99 -20.75
CA ARG A 70 19.99 -3.01 -21.21
C ARG A 70 19.50 -4.44 -21.34
N TYR A 71 18.27 -4.71 -20.90
CA TYR A 71 17.63 -5.97 -21.24
C TYR A 71 17.12 -5.95 -22.69
N LYS A 72 17.08 -7.10 -23.36
CA LYS A 72 16.78 -7.17 -24.81
C LYS A 72 15.35 -7.57 -25.13
N GLY A 73 14.56 -7.93 -24.13
CA GLY A 73 13.16 -8.33 -24.30
C GLY A 73 12.23 -7.14 -24.55
N GLY A 74 11.25 -7.31 -25.43
CA GLY A 74 10.24 -6.28 -25.72
C GLY A 74 9.15 -6.13 -24.66
N VAL A 75 9.21 -6.90 -23.55
CA VAL A 75 8.20 -6.90 -22.50
C VAL A 75 8.76 -6.21 -21.25
N MET A 76 8.19 -5.05 -20.94
CA MET A 76 8.49 -4.28 -19.74
C MET A 76 7.88 -4.97 -18.50
N ALA A 77 8.61 -5.04 -17.39
CA ALA A 77 8.00 -5.22 -16.08
C ALA A 77 7.19 -3.95 -15.74
N THR A 78 5.97 -3.86 -16.24
CA THR A 78 5.03 -2.80 -15.89
C THR A 78 4.60 -3.02 -14.46
N GLY A 79 5.13 -2.21 -13.54
CA GLY A 79 4.62 -1.91 -12.20
C GLY A 79 3.42 -2.70 -11.67
N GLY A 80 3.53 -4.03 -11.56
CA GLY A 80 2.48 -4.88 -11.01
C GLY A 80 1.24 -5.11 -11.88
N THR A 81 1.35 -5.40 -13.18
CA THR A 81 0.25 -6.14 -13.83
C THR A 81 0.14 -7.52 -13.18
N ALA A 82 -0.83 -7.69 -12.28
CA ALA A 82 -1.22 -9.01 -11.81
C ALA A 82 -1.53 -9.89 -13.04
N LEU A 83 -0.96 -11.10 -13.08
CA LEU A 83 -1.18 -12.15 -14.09
C LEU A 83 -2.65 -12.64 -14.17
N GLY A 84 -3.63 -11.88 -13.70
CA GLY A 84 -5.02 -12.29 -13.55
C GLY A 84 -6.04 -11.50 -14.38
N ASP A 85 -5.64 -10.50 -15.17
CA ASP A 85 -6.62 -9.81 -16.02
C ASP A 85 -6.93 -10.69 -17.25
N ALA A 86 -8.18 -11.12 -17.42
CA ALA A 86 -8.64 -12.01 -18.49
C ALA A 86 -8.51 -11.39 -19.91
N SER A 87 -8.02 -10.15 -20.01
CA SER A 87 -7.53 -9.52 -21.23
C SER A 87 -6.12 -10.01 -21.65
N GLY A 88 -5.38 -10.65 -20.73
CA GLY A 88 -4.02 -11.19 -20.91
C GLY A 88 -3.94 -12.53 -21.63
N ALA A 89 -5.05 -13.13 -22.04
CA ALA A 89 -5.06 -14.40 -22.80
C ALA A 89 -4.62 -14.24 -24.27
N ARG A 90 -4.32 -13.02 -24.74
CA ARG A 90 -3.64 -12.80 -26.03
C ARG A 90 -2.17 -12.47 -25.82
N GLN A 91 -1.37 -13.50 -25.49
CA GLN A 91 -0.06 -13.79 -26.09
C GLN A 91 0.66 -14.86 -25.25
N ALA A 92 0.46 -16.13 -25.57
CA ALA A 92 1.31 -17.20 -25.04
C ALA A 92 2.80 -17.04 -25.48
N ALA A 93 3.08 -16.22 -26.50
CA ALA A 93 4.43 -15.82 -26.88
C ALA A 93 5.03 -14.73 -25.96
N SER A 94 4.23 -13.90 -25.28
CA SER A 94 4.73 -12.78 -24.47
C SER A 94 5.08 -13.16 -23.03
N VAL A 95 4.51 -14.22 -22.46
CA VAL A 95 4.78 -14.64 -21.08
C VAL A 95 6.20 -15.22 -20.94
N ALA A 96 6.62 -16.08 -21.88
CA ALA A 96 7.98 -16.62 -21.90
C ALA A 96 9.01 -15.53 -22.20
N GLU A 97 8.71 -14.62 -23.13
CA GLU A 97 9.54 -13.44 -23.43
C GLU A 97 9.63 -12.48 -22.23
N ALA A 98 8.53 -12.27 -21.48
CA ALA A 98 8.51 -11.49 -20.25
C ALA A 98 9.34 -12.15 -19.14
N ALA A 99 9.17 -13.46 -18.93
CA ALA A 99 9.94 -14.22 -17.96
C ALA A 99 11.44 -14.18 -18.30
N LYS A 100 11.79 -14.32 -19.58
CA LYS A 100 13.17 -14.18 -20.06
C LYS A 100 13.72 -12.77 -19.86
N ALA A 101 12.95 -11.74 -20.20
CA ALA A 101 13.32 -10.34 -19.98
C ALA A 101 13.58 -10.05 -18.49
N MET A 102 12.70 -10.54 -17.61
CA MET A 102 12.86 -10.42 -16.16
C MET A 102 14.13 -11.14 -15.68
N ARG A 103 14.42 -12.37 -16.16
CA ARG A 103 15.67 -13.08 -15.83
C ARG A 103 16.91 -12.28 -16.26
N GLU A 104 16.93 -11.79 -17.50
CA GLU A 104 18.05 -10.98 -18.02
C GLU A 104 18.24 -9.69 -17.20
N MET A 105 17.16 -8.99 -16.86
CA MET A 105 17.20 -7.80 -15.99
C MET A 105 17.78 -8.14 -14.62
N THR A 106 17.29 -9.20 -13.98
CA THR A 106 17.73 -9.58 -12.64
C THR A 106 19.22 -9.98 -12.61
N THR A 107 19.68 -10.74 -13.60
CA THR A 107 21.09 -11.10 -13.71
C THR A 107 21.98 -9.86 -13.87
N LEU A 108 21.54 -8.85 -14.64
CA LEU A 108 22.28 -7.59 -14.79
C LEU A 108 22.37 -6.80 -13.48
N ARG A 109 21.29 -6.74 -12.70
CA ARG A 109 21.27 -6.11 -11.38
C ARG A 109 22.36 -6.67 -10.47
N VAL A 110 22.41 -8.00 -10.37
CA VAL A 110 23.34 -8.68 -9.47
C VAL A 110 24.80 -8.63 -9.99
N LYS A 111 25.01 -8.62 -11.31
CA LYS A 111 26.35 -8.41 -11.90
C LYS A 111 26.95 -7.03 -11.58
N LEU A 112 26.13 -5.98 -11.51
CA LEU A 112 26.59 -4.66 -11.06
C LEU A 112 27.09 -4.71 -9.62
N LEU A 113 26.37 -5.40 -8.73
CA LEU A 113 26.79 -5.56 -7.34
C LEU A 113 28.17 -6.21 -7.24
N LEU A 114 28.40 -7.28 -8.01
CA LEU A 114 29.68 -7.96 -8.04
C LEU A 114 30.83 -7.06 -8.54
N ASP A 115 30.62 -6.29 -9.61
CA ASP A 115 31.61 -5.33 -10.12
C ASP A 115 31.96 -4.24 -9.08
N LEU A 116 30.97 -3.78 -8.30
CA LEU A 116 31.21 -2.82 -7.21
C LEU A 116 32.04 -3.44 -6.08
N LEU A 117 31.72 -4.68 -5.67
CA LEU A 117 32.50 -5.39 -4.64
C LEU A 117 33.93 -5.69 -5.11
N ASP A 118 34.13 -6.06 -6.38
CA ASP A 118 35.46 -6.31 -6.95
C ASP A 118 36.34 -5.06 -6.99
N ARG A 119 35.71 -3.88 -7.06
CA ARG A 119 36.38 -2.58 -6.93
C ARG A 119 36.62 -2.16 -5.48
N GLY A 120 36.21 -2.98 -4.51
CA GLY A 120 36.41 -2.75 -3.08
C GLY A 120 35.35 -1.89 -2.41
N HIS A 121 34.15 -1.76 -3.00
CA HIS A 121 33.06 -0.98 -2.42
C HIS A 121 32.05 -1.87 -1.69
N ASP A 122 31.73 -1.51 -0.45
CA ASP A 122 30.56 -2.05 0.24
C ASP A 122 29.28 -1.47 -0.37
N VAL A 123 28.23 -2.28 -0.49
CA VAL A 123 27.00 -1.90 -1.19
C VAL A 123 25.79 -2.06 -0.27
N LEU A 124 24.99 -1.01 -0.17
CA LEU A 124 23.61 -1.07 0.34
C LEU A 124 22.68 -0.83 -0.84
N VAL A 125 22.01 -1.89 -1.27
CA VAL A 125 21.09 -1.85 -2.41
C VAL A 125 19.65 -1.87 -1.91
N SER A 126 18.80 -1.12 -2.59
CA SER A 126 17.36 -1.14 -2.34
C SER A 126 16.54 -0.93 -3.61
N ASP A 127 15.33 -1.47 -3.63
CA ASP A 127 14.34 -1.18 -4.66
C ASP A 127 13.98 0.32 -4.70
N ALA A 128 13.50 0.79 -5.86
CA ALA A 128 13.16 2.21 -6.07
C ALA A 128 11.97 2.66 -5.20
N ASP A 129 11.15 1.73 -4.71
CA ASP A 129 10.05 1.99 -3.78
C ASP A 129 10.43 1.80 -2.31
N VAL A 130 11.69 2.11 -1.98
CA VAL A 130 12.15 2.34 -0.60
C VAL A 130 12.25 3.84 -0.34
N ALA A 131 11.59 4.31 0.71
CA ALA A 131 11.74 5.66 1.22
C ALA A 131 12.84 5.66 2.30
N TRP A 132 13.90 6.45 2.13
CA TRP A 132 14.93 6.67 3.17
C TRP A 132 14.53 7.83 4.08
N LEU A 133 14.31 7.55 5.36
CA LEU A 133 13.88 8.53 6.36
C LEU A 133 15.06 9.18 7.07
N ARG A 134 16.15 8.43 7.25
CA ARG A 134 17.36 8.84 7.98
C ARG A 134 18.60 8.31 7.28
N ASP A 135 19.74 8.99 7.46
CA ASP A 135 21.02 8.53 6.91
C ASP A 135 21.46 7.22 7.59
N PRO A 136 21.56 6.09 6.86
CA PRO A 136 21.90 4.81 7.46
C PRO A 136 23.42 4.64 7.66
N ARG A 137 24.28 5.52 7.12
CA ARG A 137 25.74 5.27 7.05
C ARG A 137 26.40 5.04 8.41
N GLU A 138 26.04 5.83 9.42
CA GLU A 138 26.58 5.68 10.77
C GLU A 138 26.18 4.32 11.36
N TRP A 139 24.89 4.00 11.29
CA TRP A 139 24.35 2.74 11.79
C TRP A 139 24.98 1.54 11.08
N MET A 140 25.06 1.57 9.75
CA MET A 140 25.66 0.50 8.94
C MET A 140 27.13 0.27 9.30
N ARG A 141 27.92 1.33 9.45
CA ARG A 141 29.36 1.24 9.81
C ARG A 141 29.57 0.53 11.15
N GLU A 142 28.70 0.76 12.11
CA GLU A 142 28.81 0.16 13.44
C GLU A 142 28.22 -1.25 13.50
N ALA A 143 27.10 -1.47 12.81
CA ALA A 143 26.32 -2.70 12.88
C ALA A 143 26.90 -3.81 11.97
N MET A 144 27.55 -3.47 10.85
CA MET A 144 27.97 -4.44 9.83
C MET A 144 29.43 -4.92 9.95
N THR A 145 30.11 -4.69 11.08
CA THR A 145 31.56 -4.96 11.20
C THR A 145 31.96 -6.42 11.00
N ASP A 146 31.08 -7.36 11.33
CA ASP A 146 31.30 -8.81 11.15
C ASP A 146 30.28 -9.44 10.19
N VAL A 147 29.76 -8.65 9.24
CA VAL A 147 28.70 -9.09 8.32
C VAL A 147 29.24 -9.06 6.90
N ASP A 148 29.09 -10.17 6.19
CA ASP A 148 29.41 -10.29 4.77
C ASP A 148 28.19 -9.93 3.90
N VAL A 149 27.03 -10.44 4.29
CA VAL A 149 25.76 -10.27 3.58
C VAL A 149 24.66 -10.00 4.60
N ALA A 150 23.81 -9.00 4.35
CA ALA A 150 22.58 -8.82 5.11
C ALA A 150 21.37 -8.62 4.20
N ALA A 151 20.20 -9.03 4.68
CA ALA A 151 18.94 -8.84 3.97
C ALA A 151 17.85 -8.35 4.92
N SER A 152 16.93 -7.53 4.41
CA SER A 152 15.65 -7.33 5.08
C SER A 152 14.84 -8.62 5.17
N THR A 153 13.83 -8.66 6.04
CA THR A 153 13.01 -9.86 6.27
C THR A 153 11.53 -9.59 5.97
N ASP A 154 10.85 -10.62 5.46
CA ASP A 154 9.39 -10.67 5.35
C ASP A 154 8.74 -11.22 6.64
N CYS A 155 9.50 -11.40 7.72
CA CYS A 155 8.94 -11.57 9.06
C CYS A 155 8.08 -10.36 9.41
N LEU A 156 6.93 -10.57 10.06
CA LEU A 156 5.96 -9.50 10.37
C LEU A 156 5.72 -9.35 11.88
N ASN A 157 6.61 -9.90 12.72
CA ASN A 157 6.53 -9.82 14.17
C ASN A 157 7.84 -9.27 14.77
N ALA A 158 7.78 -8.03 15.28
CA ALA A 158 8.96 -7.34 15.81
C ALA A 158 9.50 -7.96 17.10
N ARG A 159 8.66 -8.60 17.91
CA ARG A 159 9.13 -9.29 19.12
C ARG A 159 9.88 -10.57 18.76
N ASP A 160 9.40 -11.29 17.75
CA ASP A 160 10.13 -12.44 17.21
C ASP A 160 11.45 -12.01 16.57
N ASP A 161 11.50 -10.86 15.89
CA ASP A 161 12.75 -10.30 15.35
C ASP A 161 13.74 -9.94 16.46
N ASP A 162 13.28 -9.21 17.49
CA ASP A 162 14.06 -8.84 18.68
C ASP A 162 14.66 -10.08 19.39
N GLU A 163 13.90 -11.17 19.45
CA GLU A 163 14.30 -12.45 20.05
C GLU A 163 15.10 -13.37 19.10
N GLY A 164 15.26 -12.99 17.83
CA GLY A 164 15.98 -13.77 16.83
C GLY A 164 15.23 -15.00 16.33
N LYS A 165 13.89 -14.99 16.38
CA LYS A 165 13.03 -16.06 15.89
C LYS A 165 12.65 -15.91 14.41
N CYS A 166 12.93 -14.75 13.79
CA CYS A 166 12.66 -14.51 12.37
C CYS A 166 13.59 -15.22 11.38
N TRP A 167 14.59 -16.00 11.84
CA TRP A 167 15.48 -16.77 10.92
C TRP A 167 14.76 -17.81 10.06
N GLY A 168 13.55 -18.23 10.45
CA GLY A 168 12.71 -19.12 9.65
C GLY A 168 11.84 -18.39 8.62
N ALA A 169 11.77 -17.06 8.67
CA ALA A 169 10.99 -16.26 7.74
C ALA A 169 11.77 -16.04 6.42
N PRO A 170 11.07 -15.91 5.28
CA PRO A 170 11.70 -15.48 4.04
C PRO A 170 12.42 -14.14 4.22
N THR A 171 13.57 -14.04 3.55
CA THR A 171 14.29 -12.77 3.38
C THR A 171 13.72 -12.01 2.19
N ASN A 172 13.76 -10.69 2.28
CA ASN A 172 13.31 -9.77 1.26
C ASN A 172 14.51 -9.17 0.52
N THR A 173 14.53 -9.28 -0.81
CA THR A 173 15.65 -8.79 -1.65
C THR A 173 15.54 -7.33 -2.05
N GLY A 174 14.48 -6.64 -1.65
CA GLY A 174 14.31 -5.21 -1.91
C GLY A 174 15.17 -4.32 -1.02
N ILE A 175 15.83 -4.85 0.02
CA ILE A 175 16.93 -4.18 0.74
C ILE A 175 18.00 -5.22 1.11
N LEU A 176 19.20 -5.06 0.56
CA LEU A 176 20.34 -5.95 0.81
C LEU A 176 21.61 -5.15 1.10
N TYR A 177 22.47 -5.72 1.93
CA TYR A 177 23.82 -5.24 2.17
C TYR A 177 24.84 -6.29 1.77
N PHE A 178 25.92 -5.84 1.13
CA PHE A 178 27.06 -6.67 0.78
C PHE A 178 28.36 -5.95 1.16
N ASN A 179 29.17 -6.61 1.96
CA ASN A 179 30.53 -6.20 2.25
C ASN A 179 31.47 -6.69 1.14
N ALA A 180 32.52 -5.94 0.79
CA ALA A 180 33.46 -6.28 -0.27
C ALA A 180 34.45 -7.42 0.11
N THR A 181 33.93 -8.50 0.69
CA THR A 181 34.71 -9.67 1.12
C THR A 181 34.62 -10.82 0.10
N GLU A 182 35.63 -11.68 0.07
CA GLU A 182 35.62 -12.87 -0.80
C GLU A 182 34.42 -13.82 -0.53
N PRO A 183 33.99 -14.07 0.72
CA PRO A 183 32.76 -14.80 1.00
C PRO A 183 31.51 -14.17 0.37
N ALA A 184 31.34 -12.84 0.47
CA ALA A 184 30.20 -12.15 -0.11
C ALA A 184 30.20 -12.21 -1.64
N LYS A 185 31.35 -11.96 -2.28
CA LYS A 185 31.51 -12.08 -3.74
C LYS A 185 31.16 -13.47 -4.24
N LYS A 186 31.64 -14.51 -3.55
CA LYS A 186 31.29 -15.90 -3.88
C LYS A 186 29.79 -16.15 -3.75
N PHE A 187 29.18 -15.70 -2.65
CA PHE A 187 27.73 -15.81 -2.46
C PHE A 187 26.93 -15.14 -3.59
N ILE A 188 27.31 -13.92 -3.99
CA ILE A 188 26.68 -13.22 -5.13
C ILE A 188 26.89 -13.99 -6.44
N ALA A 189 28.08 -14.51 -6.70
CA ALA A 189 28.35 -15.29 -7.90
C ALA A 189 27.49 -16.56 -7.96
N ASP A 190 27.30 -17.24 -6.83
CA ASP A 190 26.42 -18.41 -6.73
C ASP A 190 24.93 -18.04 -6.88
N TRP A 191 24.54 -16.83 -6.47
CA TRP A 191 23.19 -16.31 -6.72
C TRP A 191 22.98 -16.01 -8.22
N VAL A 192 23.96 -15.40 -8.89
CA VAL A 192 23.95 -15.18 -10.35
C VAL A 192 23.82 -16.50 -11.10
N ASP A 193 24.64 -17.49 -10.74
CA ASP A 193 24.60 -18.83 -11.33
C ASP A 193 23.23 -19.50 -11.13
N GLY A 194 22.63 -19.36 -9.95
CA GLY A 194 21.27 -19.83 -9.69
C GLY A 194 20.22 -19.21 -10.60
N MET A 195 20.32 -17.89 -10.84
CA MET A 195 19.39 -17.17 -11.73
C MET A 195 19.61 -17.50 -13.21
N GLU A 196 20.85 -17.67 -13.65
CA GLU A 196 21.16 -18.07 -15.04
C GLU A 196 20.69 -19.50 -15.35
N LYS A 197 20.60 -20.37 -14.33
CA LYS A 197 20.10 -21.75 -14.43
C LYS A 197 18.58 -21.88 -14.31
N ALA A 198 17.87 -20.84 -13.86
CA ALA A 198 16.42 -20.85 -13.78
C ALA A 198 15.80 -20.96 -15.18
N THR A 199 14.93 -21.94 -15.41
CA THR A 199 14.31 -22.24 -16.72
C THR A 199 12.97 -21.50 -16.88
N GLU A 200 12.40 -21.53 -18.09
CA GLU A 200 11.09 -20.93 -18.38
C GLU A 200 9.93 -21.56 -17.57
N ASP A 201 10.10 -22.79 -17.10
CA ASP A 201 9.13 -23.53 -16.29
C ASP A 201 9.22 -23.18 -14.79
N THR A 202 10.31 -22.53 -14.36
CA THR A 202 10.46 -22.05 -12.99
C THR A 202 9.96 -20.62 -12.90
N THR A 203 8.86 -20.37 -12.18
CA THR A 203 8.39 -19.01 -11.83
C THR A 203 9.31 -18.29 -10.84
N GLU A 204 10.54 -18.79 -10.68
CA GLU A 204 11.48 -18.43 -9.63
C GLU A 204 12.07 -17.04 -9.87
N ARG A 205 11.78 -16.14 -8.93
CA ARG A 205 12.31 -14.77 -8.91
C ARG A 205 13.61 -14.70 -8.11
N ASP A 206 14.25 -13.53 -8.18
CA ASP A 206 15.50 -13.21 -7.47
C ASP A 206 15.44 -13.54 -5.99
N GLN A 207 14.35 -13.15 -5.31
CA GLN A 207 14.11 -13.44 -3.90
C GLN A 207 14.00 -14.94 -3.60
N GLU A 208 13.32 -15.69 -4.46
CA GLU A 208 13.09 -17.12 -4.27
C GLU A 208 14.43 -17.89 -4.38
N ILE A 209 15.25 -17.54 -5.38
CA ILE A 209 16.58 -18.13 -5.57
C ILE A 209 17.53 -17.73 -4.44
N PHE A 210 17.47 -16.47 -3.97
CA PHE A 210 18.25 -16.00 -2.82
C PHE A 210 17.92 -16.81 -1.56
N ASN A 211 16.63 -16.97 -1.24
CA ASN A 211 16.18 -17.76 -0.10
C ASN A 211 16.55 -19.25 -0.21
N LYS A 212 16.44 -19.85 -1.40
CA LYS A 212 16.91 -21.24 -1.63
C LYS A 212 18.41 -21.38 -1.38
N LEU A 213 19.21 -20.38 -1.78
CA LEU A 213 20.65 -20.38 -1.53
C LEU A 213 20.95 -20.30 -0.01
N LEU A 214 20.21 -19.48 0.73
CA LEU A 214 20.32 -19.41 2.19
C LEU A 214 19.96 -20.74 2.86
N ILE A 215 18.87 -21.38 2.44
CA ILE A 215 18.43 -22.69 2.97
C ILE A 215 19.48 -23.76 2.65
N LYS A 216 19.97 -23.81 1.42
CA LYS A 216 20.99 -24.78 0.99
C LYS A 216 22.29 -24.64 1.78
N ARG A 217 22.66 -23.41 2.16
CA ARG A 217 23.85 -23.11 2.96
C ARG A 217 23.56 -23.02 4.45
N SER A 218 22.36 -23.39 4.88
CA SER A 218 22.00 -23.31 6.29
C SER A 218 22.93 -24.21 7.09
N SER A 219 23.48 -23.66 8.16
CA SER A 219 24.30 -24.39 9.12
C SER A 219 23.49 -24.67 10.39
N THR A 220 23.94 -25.64 11.18
CA THR A 220 23.45 -25.85 12.55
C THR A 220 23.98 -24.82 13.54
N SER A 221 24.78 -23.84 13.09
CA SER A 221 25.29 -22.78 13.96
C SER A 221 24.16 -21.91 14.47
N GLU A 222 24.16 -21.64 15.77
CA GLU A 222 23.27 -20.65 16.38
C GLU A 222 23.63 -19.25 15.89
N SER A 223 22.63 -18.37 15.82
CA SER A 223 22.88 -16.95 15.55
C SER A 223 23.48 -16.29 16.79
N ARG A 224 24.46 -15.41 16.61
CA ARG A 224 25.01 -14.56 17.66
C ARG A 224 24.54 -13.13 17.48
N GLU A 225 24.28 -12.43 18.57
CA GLU A 225 24.02 -10.98 18.53
C GLU A 225 25.35 -10.21 18.48
N ILE A 226 25.40 -9.16 17.66
CA ILE A 226 26.51 -8.22 17.55
C ILE A 226 26.02 -6.79 17.87
N LYS A 227 26.82 -5.77 17.56
CA LYS A 227 26.45 -4.37 17.80
C LYS A 227 25.10 -4.03 17.15
N ARG A 228 24.41 -3.06 17.77
CA ARG A 228 23.11 -2.55 17.29
C ARG A 228 22.03 -3.65 17.15
N ARG A 229 22.11 -4.71 17.97
CA ARG A 229 21.16 -5.84 18.03
C ARG A 229 21.00 -6.59 16.72
N VAL A 230 22.01 -6.53 15.86
CA VAL A 230 22.04 -7.35 14.65
C VAL A 230 22.40 -8.76 15.03
N ARG A 231 21.66 -9.74 14.51
CA ARG A 231 21.98 -11.17 14.69
C ARG A 231 22.66 -11.69 13.43
N VAL A 232 23.75 -12.42 13.63
CA VAL A 232 24.58 -12.97 12.55
C VAL A 232 24.65 -14.48 12.68
N LYS A 233 24.47 -15.18 11.56
CA LYS A 233 24.64 -16.62 11.43
C LYS A 233 25.69 -16.92 10.37
N ARG A 234 26.62 -17.82 10.70
CA ARG A 234 27.61 -18.30 9.73
C ARG A 234 26.98 -19.37 8.85
N LEU A 235 26.90 -19.12 7.56
CA LEU A 235 26.44 -20.09 6.56
C LEU A 235 27.57 -21.00 6.10
N GLU A 236 27.21 -22.13 5.48
CA GLU A 236 28.16 -22.97 4.76
C GLU A 236 28.91 -22.14 3.70
N GLY A 237 30.20 -22.45 3.52
CA GLY A 237 31.10 -21.62 2.69
C GLY A 237 31.68 -20.41 3.42
N GLY A 238 31.31 -20.19 4.68
CA GLY A 238 31.97 -19.24 5.58
C GLY A 238 31.35 -17.84 5.65
N VAL A 239 30.27 -17.58 4.91
CA VAL A 239 29.57 -16.29 4.86
C VAL A 239 28.95 -15.96 6.21
N GLN A 240 29.23 -14.76 6.74
CA GLN A 240 28.54 -14.18 7.88
C GLN A 240 27.27 -13.47 7.40
N PHE A 241 26.13 -14.14 7.53
CA PHE A 241 24.83 -13.62 7.07
C PHE A 241 24.05 -13.00 8.23
N ALA A 242 23.41 -11.86 7.99
CA ALA A 242 22.59 -11.16 8.98
C ALA A 242 21.19 -10.82 8.46
N LEU A 243 20.22 -10.76 9.35
CA LEU A 243 18.94 -10.10 9.08
C LEU A 243 19.05 -8.62 9.48
N LEU A 244 18.57 -7.74 8.59
CA LEU A 244 18.43 -6.32 8.90
C LEU A 244 17.24 -6.14 9.86
N PRO A 245 17.41 -5.45 11.00
CA PRO A 245 16.34 -5.33 12.00
C PRO A 245 15.09 -4.67 11.44
N MET A 246 13.94 -5.30 11.62
CA MET A 246 12.68 -4.88 11.00
C MET A 246 12.23 -3.50 11.45
N ARG A 247 12.56 -3.09 12.69
CA ARG A 247 12.26 -1.75 13.21
C ARG A 247 12.99 -0.63 12.46
N LEU A 248 14.18 -0.93 11.94
CA LEU A 248 15.02 0.04 11.22
C LEU A 248 14.81 -0.04 9.71
N PHE A 249 14.62 -1.25 9.18
CA PHE A 249 14.38 -1.53 7.77
C PHE A 249 12.94 -2.00 7.60
N ALA A 250 12.01 -1.07 7.79
CA ALA A 250 10.60 -1.40 7.94
C ALA A 250 9.98 -1.85 6.61
N SER A 251 9.34 -3.01 6.64
CA SER A 251 8.49 -3.49 5.55
C SER A 251 7.21 -2.67 5.45
N GLY A 252 6.49 -2.81 4.34
CA GLY A 252 5.28 -2.01 4.14
C GLY A 252 4.15 -2.39 5.10
N HIS A 253 4.12 -3.63 5.57
CA HIS A 253 3.18 -4.05 6.61
C HIS A 253 3.53 -3.41 7.96
N THR A 254 4.80 -3.50 8.38
CA THR A 254 5.23 -2.99 9.69
C THR A 254 5.24 -1.46 9.79
N TYR A 255 5.49 -0.77 8.68
CA TYR A 255 5.45 0.69 8.62
C TYR A 255 4.03 1.23 8.40
N PHE A 256 3.30 0.77 7.37
CA PHE A 256 2.04 1.40 6.95
C PHE A 256 0.80 0.78 7.61
N VAL A 257 0.83 -0.51 7.97
CA VAL A 257 -0.33 -1.22 8.56
C VAL A 257 -0.22 -1.24 10.08
N GLN A 258 0.83 -1.87 10.61
CA GLN A 258 1.08 -1.96 12.05
C GLN A 258 1.48 -0.61 12.66
N ARG A 259 2.16 0.25 11.88
CA ARG A 259 2.66 1.56 12.31
C ARG A 259 3.50 1.46 13.59
N LEU A 260 4.40 0.46 13.63
CA LEU A 260 5.22 0.16 14.81
C LEU A 260 5.98 1.38 15.34
N HIS A 261 6.50 2.21 14.43
CA HIS A 261 7.26 3.42 14.75
C HIS A 261 6.46 4.44 15.57
N GLU A 262 5.14 4.48 15.42
CA GLU A 262 4.24 5.36 16.17
C GLU A 262 3.72 4.70 17.46
N ARG A 263 3.47 3.39 17.42
CA ARG A 263 2.84 2.68 18.55
C ARG A 263 3.81 2.33 19.66
N GLU A 264 5.07 2.06 19.33
CA GLU A 264 6.04 1.53 20.29
C GLU A 264 7.17 2.51 20.64
N THR A 265 7.19 3.69 20.01
CA THR A 265 8.09 4.83 20.24
C THR A 265 9.39 4.49 20.97
N ARG A 266 10.28 3.76 20.29
CA ARG A 266 11.67 3.53 20.73
C ARG A 266 12.55 4.53 20.00
N LEU A 267 13.02 5.57 20.69
CA LEU A 267 13.71 6.70 20.07
C LEU A 267 15.00 6.29 19.35
N ASP A 268 15.70 5.28 19.85
CA ASP A 268 16.92 4.71 19.26
C ASP A 268 16.63 3.75 18.08
N GLU A 269 15.38 3.37 17.85
CA GLU A 269 14.94 2.39 16.85
C GLU A 269 13.91 2.96 15.87
N GLN A 270 13.92 4.27 15.66
CA GLN A 270 13.13 4.89 14.60
C GLN A 270 13.60 4.41 13.21
N PRO A 271 12.70 4.09 12.27
CA PRO A 271 13.05 3.54 10.96
C PRO A 271 14.12 4.37 10.22
N LEU A 272 15.11 3.68 9.65
CA LEU A 272 16.03 4.26 8.66
C LEU A 272 15.36 4.36 7.29
N CYS A 273 14.52 3.38 6.96
CA CYS A 273 13.76 3.36 5.72
C CYS A 273 12.40 2.65 5.87
N ALA A 274 11.52 2.88 4.90
CA ALA A 274 10.26 2.18 4.74
C ALA A 274 10.16 1.64 3.30
N HIS A 275 10.00 0.34 3.14
CA HIS A 275 9.83 -0.34 1.85
C HIS A 275 8.33 -0.53 1.57
N ALA A 276 7.82 -0.12 0.41
CA ALA A 276 6.39 -0.23 0.06
C ALA A 276 5.95 -1.66 -0.37
N THR A 277 6.31 -2.67 0.44
CA THR A 277 5.86 -4.07 0.29
C THR A 277 4.49 -4.31 0.91
N PHE A 278 3.94 -5.52 0.73
CA PHE A 278 2.66 -5.94 1.31
C PHE A 278 1.52 -4.96 0.99
N GLN A 279 1.49 -4.51 -0.27
CA GLN A 279 0.57 -3.49 -0.78
C GLN A 279 -0.44 -4.07 -1.76
N PHE A 280 -1.63 -3.51 -1.74
CA PHE A 280 -2.67 -3.75 -2.74
C PHE A 280 -2.66 -2.57 -3.73
N SER A 281 -3.32 -2.71 -4.88
CA SER A 281 -3.34 -1.63 -5.89
C SER A 281 -1.98 -1.33 -6.56
N GLN A 282 -1.01 -2.23 -6.45
CA GLN A 282 0.23 -2.24 -7.23
C GLN A 282 1.02 -0.92 -7.06
N VAL A 283 1.62 -0.38 -8.13
CA VAL A 283 2.37 0.90 -8.04
C VAL A 283 1.53 2.06 -7.52
N HIS A 284 0.22 2.05 -7.74
CA HIS A 284 -0.68 3.09 -7.25
C HIS A 284 -0.85 2.99 -5.73
N GLY A 285 -0.90 1.78 -5.18
CA GLY A 285 -0.89 1.53 -3.73
C GLY A 285 0.40 1.97 -3.07
N LYS A 286 1.54 1.62 -3.68
CA LYS A 286 2.86 2.08 -3.22
C LYS A 286 2.93 3.61 -3.12
N ARG A 287 2.53 4.29 -4.19
CA ARG A 287 2.50 5.76 -4.26
C ARG A 287 1.56 6.34 -3.20
N GLN A 288 0.37 5.76 -3.05
CA GLN A 288 -0.62 6.27 -2.11
C GLN A 288 -0.18 6.12 -0.66
N ARG A 289 0.42 4.98 -0.29
CA ARG A 289 1.03 4.80 1.04
C ARG A 289 2.09 5.85 1.33
N PHE A 290 2.94 6.17 0.36
CA PHE A 290 3.91 7.25 0.50
C PHE A 290 3.26 8.61 0.64
N ARG A 291 2.23 8.95 -0.15
CA ARG A 291 1.48 10.20 0.01
C ARG A 291 0.84 10.31 1.39
N GLU A 292 0.13 9.27 1.82
CA GLU A 292 -0.56 9.20 3.12
C GLU A 292 0.38 9.45 4.32
N HIS A 293 1.66 9.14 4.18
CA HIS A 293 2.67 9.28 5.24
C HIS A 293 3.71 10.39 4.97
N GLY A 294 3.51 11.25 3.97
CA GLY A 294 4.43 12.35 3.66
C GLY A 294 5.81 11.89 3.15
N LEU A 295 5.87 10.71 2.53
CA LEU A 295 7.06 10.09 1.94
C LEU A 295 7.06 10.18 0.40
N TRP A 296 6.24 11.06 -0.19
CA TRP A 296 6.17 11.31 -1.63
C TRP A 296 6.58 12.75 -1.96
N ASP A 297 7.88 12.97 -2.13
CA ASP A 297 8.48 14.30 -2.28
C ASP A 297 8.57 14.76 -3.76
N VAL A 298 8.05 13.98 -4.71
CA VAL A 298 8.14 14.27 -6.17
C VAL A 298 6.89 14.87 -6.78
N GLU A 299 5.86 15.09 -5.98
CA GLU A 299 4.65 15.76 -6.42
C GLU A 299 4.91 17.24 -6.76
N GLU A 300 4.27 17.75 -7.81
CA GLU A 300 4.33 19.16 -8.22
C GLU A 300 3.69 20.10 -7.17
N ASP A 301 4.13 21.35 -7.12
CA ASP A 301 3.63 22.32 -6.14
C ASP A 301 2.14 22.64 -6.29
N ASP A 302 1.61 22.57 -7.52
CA ASP A 302 0.18 22.76 -7.78
C ASP A 302 -0.70 21.75 -7.05
N TYR A 303 -0.20 20.54 -6.77
CA TYR A 303 -0.95 19.53 -6.03
C TYR A 303 -1.35 20.01 -4.63
N TYR A 304 -0.48 20.80 -3.98
CA TYR A 304 -0.60 21.29 -2.61
C TYR A 304 -0.99 22.77 -2.50
N THR A 305 -0.94 23.53 -3.60
CA THR A 305 -1.22 24.98 -3.61
C THR A 305 -2.49 25.35 -4.37
N GLN A 306 -3.00 24.48 -5.24
CA GLN A 306 -4.16 24.75 -6.09
C GLN A 306 -5.37 23.87 -5.76
N GLY A 307 -6.52 24.22 -6.34
CA GLY A 307 -7.76 23.44 -6.24
C GLY A 307 -8.70 23.80 -5.08
N ASN A 308 -9.97 23.45 -5.27
CA ASN A 308 -10.99 23.44 -4.21
C ASN A 308 -11.27 21.98 -3.85
N PHE A 309 -11.61 21.75 -2.59
CA PHE A 309 -11.68 20.43 -1.99
C PHE A 309 -13.01 20.23 -1.26
N ILE A 310 -13.37 18.96 -1.13
CA ILE A 310 -14.45 18.49 -0.27
C ILE A 310 -13.97 17.28 0.53
N ALA A 311 -14.29 17.25 1.82
CA ALA A 311 -13.91 16.22 2.76
C ALA A 311 -15.09 15.85 3.64
N MET A 312 -14.90 14.82 4.48
CA MET A 312 -15.85 14.44 5.52
C MET A 312 -15.20 14.53 6.90
N SER A 313 -16.01 14.82 7.91
CA SER A 313 -15.61 14.76 9.33
C SER A 313 -16.17 13.54 10.05
N ASP A 314 -16.96 12.69 9.38
CA ASP A 314 -17.56 11.54 10.05
C ASP A 314 -16.51 10.54 10.57
N GLU A 315 -16.73 10.06 11.79
CA GLU A 315 -16.05 8.88 12.32
C GLU A 315 -16.86 7.62 12.05
N LEU A 316 -16.19 6.46 12.07
CA LEU A 316 -16.86 5.18 11.93
C LEU A 316 -17.89 4.99 13.07
N PRO A 317 -19.15 4.62 12.77
CA PRO A 317 -20.15 4.32 13.79
C PRO A 317 -19.65 3.29 14.80
N SER A 318 -19.75 3.63 16.09
CA SER A 318 -19.18 2.83 17.19
C SER A 318 -19.70 1.40 17.28
N VAL A 319 -20.89 1.12 16.74
CA VAL A 319 -21.46 -0.24 16.65
C VAL A 319 -20.65 -1.17 15.74
N TRP A 320 -19.77 -0.63 14.89
CA TRP A 320 -18.88 -1.39 14.01
C TRP A 320 -17.44 -1.45 14.52
N ASN A 321 -17.16 -1.00 15.75
CA ASN A 321 -15.82 -1.04 16.34
C ASN A 321 -15.39 -2.44 16.83
N ALA A 322 -16.21 -3.46 16.60
CA ALA A 322 -15.83 -4.83 16.88
C ALA A 322 -14.86 -5.34 15.80
N THR A 323 -13.89 -6.16 16.20
CA THR A 323 -12.91 -6.74 15.28
C THR A 323 -13.54 -7.88 14.47
N GLY A 324 -12.88 -8.30 13.39
CA GLY A 324 -13.33 -9.42 12.57
C GLY A 324 -13.66 -9.04 11.13
N VAL A 325 -13.69 -10.05 10.27
CA VAL A 325 -13.96 -9.90 8.83
C VAL A 325 -15.31 -9.22 8.59
N HIS A 326 -16.36 -9.64 9.28
CA HIS A 326 -17.70 -9.07 9.15
C HIS A 326 -17.72 -7.55 9.37
N ASN A 327 -17.13 -7.11 10.48
CA ASN A 327 -17.07 -5.68 10.83
C ASN A 327 -16.13 -4.91 9.90
N HIS A 328 -15.07 -5.55 9.39
CA HIS A 328 -14.22 -4.95 8.37
C HIS A 328 -15.02 -4.67 7.09
N LEU A 329 -15.84 -5.62 6.63
CA LEU A 329 -16.69 -5.44 5.45
C LEU A 329 -17.77 -4.38 5.67
N LEU A 330 -18.38 -4.31 6.85
CA LEU A 330 -19.33 -3.25 7.20
C LEU A 330 -18.67 -1.86 7.19
N ALA A 331 -17.49 -1.73 7.80
CA ALA A 331 -16.72 -0.49 7.80
C ALA A 331 -16.34 -0.09 6.37
N ALA A 332 -15.83 -1.03 5.56
CA ALA A 332 -15.50 -0.80 4.16
C ALA A 332 -16.74 -0.36 3.35
N ALA A 333 -17.89 -1.02 3.52
CA ALA A 333 -19.13 -0.67 2.86
C ALA A 333 -19.56 0.77 3.19
N TRP A 334 -19.45 1.17 4.46
CA TRP A 334 -19.73 2.55 4.87
C TRP A 334 -18.80 3.56 4.22
N TYR A 335 -17.48 3.38 4.33
CA TYR A 335 -16.51 4.28 3.70
C TYR A 335 -16.73 4.39 2.19
N ARG A 336 -17.01 3.28 1.51
CA ARG A 336 -17.19 3.24 0.05
C ARG A 336 -18.47 3.96 -0.39
N ALA A 337 -19.57 3.82 0.36
CA ALA A 337 -20.80 4.57 0.09
C ALA A 337 -20.64 6.07 0.39
N SER A 338 -19.94 6.42 1.48
CA SER A 338 -19.59 7.80 1.82
C SER A 338 -18.70 8.44 0.76
N ILE A 339 -17.65 7.74 0.30
CA ILE A 339 -16.75 8.20 -0.76
C ILE A 339 -17.50 8.38 -2.08
N ARG A 340 -18.44 7.48 -2.45
CA ARG A 340 -19.31 7.68 -3.63
C ARG A 340 -20.04 9.02 -3.55
N ASN A 341 -20.62 9.34 -2.39
CA ASN A 341 -21.35 10.59 -2.21
C ASN A 341 -20.44 11.81 -2.26
N LEU A 342 -19.27 11.75 -1.61
CA LEU A 342 -18.26 12.81 -1.71
C LEU A 342 -17.81 13.03 -3.16
N LEU A 343 -17.61 11.96 -3.93
CA LEU A 343 -17.27 12.06 -5.36
C LEU A 343 -18.40 12.70 -6.16
N ALA A 344 -19.67 12.41 -5.85
CA ALA A 344 -20.81 13.06 -6.47
C ALA A 344 -20.83 14.57 -6.16
N LEU A 345 -20.68 14.94 -4.89
CA LEU A 345 -20.58 16.34 -4.48
C LEU A 345 -19.37 17.05 -5.13
N GLY A 346 -18.23 16.38 -5.19
CA GLY A 346 -17.02 16.87 -5.85
C GLY A 346 -17.25 17.14 -7.34
N ARG A 347 -17.93 16.23 -8.03
CA ARG A 347 -18.31 16.38 -9.44
C ARG A 347 -19.28 17.55 -9.66
N VAL A 348 -20.28 17.70 -8.80
CA VAL A 348 -21.29 18.77 -8.88
C VAL A 348 -20.67 20.15 -8.60
N LEU A 349 -19.79 20.24 -7.60
CA LEU A 349 -19.21 21.50 -7.13
C LEU A 349 -17.85 21.82 -7.76
N ASN A 350 -17.34 20.96 -8.65
CA ASN A 350 -15.98 21.02 -9.19
C ASN A 350 -14.90 21.10 -8.08
N ARG A 351 -14.98 20.16 -7.13
CA ARG A 351 -14.09 20.02 -5.97
C ARG A 351 -13.43 18.64 -5.97
N THR A 352 -12.15 18.60 -5.64
CA THR A 352 -11.37 17.37 -5.47
C THR A 352 -11.70 16.74 -4.12
N VAL A 353 -11.91 15.43 -4.06
CA VAL A 353 -12.24 14.75 -2.79
C VAL A 353 -10.97 14.52 -1.98
N ILE A 354 -10.94 14.94 -0.73
CA ILE A 354 -9.96 14.47 0.25
C ILE A 354 -10.54 13.20 0.85
N LEU A 355 -9.88 12.07 0.61
CA LEU A 355 -10.35 10.77 1.10
C LEU A 355 -10.27 10.71 2.63
N PRO A 356 -11.20 10.00 3.29
CA PRO A 356 -11.18 9.89 4.74
C PRO A 356 -10.00 9.05 5.22
N ARG A 357 -9.59 9.28 6.47
CA ARG A 357 -8.73 8.36 7.21
C ARG A 357 -9.55 7.12 7.57
N ILE A 358 -9.09 5.95 7.15
CA ILE A 358 -9.85 4.70 7.27
C ILE A 358 -9.42 3.93 8.52
N THR A 359 -10.38 3.32 9.20
CA THR A 359 -10.14 2.37 10.29
C THR A 359 -10.54 0.97 9.85
N CYS A 360 -9.58 0.04 9.86
CA CYS A 360 -9.80 -1.36 9.49
C CYS A 360 -10.03 -2.24 10.72
N MET A 361 -11.06 -3.09 10.71
CA MET A 361 -11.39 -4.03 11.80
C MET A 361 -10.73 -5.41 11.68
N CYS A 362 -9.98 -5.61 10.61
CA CYS A 362 -9.26 -6.83 10.31
C CYS A 362 -8.06 -6.48 9.42
N ASP A 363 -6.93 -7.13 9.66
CA ASP A 363 -5.79 -7.07 8.76
C ASP A 363 -6.14 -7.77 7.45
N ARG A 364 -5.72 -7.18 6.32
CA ARG A 364 -5.93 -7.73 4.99
C ARG A 364 -4.59 -8.24 4.49
N TYR A 365 -4.49 -9.56 4.30
CA TYR A 365 -3.24 -10.22 3.93
C TYR A 365 -3.49 -11.47 3.08
N TRP A 366 -2.53 -11.82 2.23
CA TRP A 366 -2.61 -12.99 1.34
C TRP A 366 -2.34 -14.33 2.04
N GLY A 367 -1.79 -14.30 3.26
CA GLY A 367 -1.56 -15.49 4.09
C GLY A 367 -2.50 -15.56 5.29
N HIS A 368 -2.06 -16.28 6.33
CA HIS A 368 -2.85 -16.58 7.53
C HIS A 368 -3.00 -15.35 8.46
N ALA A 369 -3.95 -14.46 8.15
CA ALA A 369 -4.43 -13.44 9.08
C ALA A 369 -5.72 -13.87 9.80
N LEU A 370 -6.39 -14.91 9.30
CA LEU A 370 -7.58 -15.47 9.92
C LEU A 370 -7.22 -16.65 10.82
N PRO A 371 -7.94 -16.82 11.93
CA PRO A 371 -9.12 -16.06 12.34
C PRO A 371 -8.83 -14.82 13.21
N SER A 372 -7.59 -14.61 13.63
CA SER A 372 -7.20 -13.55 14.58
C SER A 372 -7.40 -12.12 14.05
N CYS A 373 -7.57 -11.97 12.73
CA CYS A 373 -7.64 -10.69 12.03
C CYS A 373 -6.40 -9.80 12.27
N ALA A 374 -5.27 -10.42 12.62
CA ALA A 374 -4.06 -9.77 13.06
C ALA A 374 -2.83 -10.57 12.63
N ILE A 375 -1.78 -9.86 12.23
CA ILE A 375 -0.45 -10.43 11.98
C ILE A 375 0.52 -9.93 13.03
N GLY A 376 1.32 -10.85 13.57
CA GLY A 376 2.18 -10.58 14.73
C GLY A 376 1.33 -10.44 15.99
N TYR A 377 1.65 -9.45 16.83
CA TYR A 377 1.01 -9.25 18.14
C TYR A 377 0.12 -7.99 18.21
N LEU A 378 -0.04 -7.27 17.10
CA LEU A 378 -0.89 -6.08 17.06
C LEU A 378 -2.26 -6.42 16.50
N HIS A 379 -3.29 -6.11 17.29
CA HIS A 379 -4.67 -6.40 16.96
C HIS A 379 -5.40 -5.16 16.42
N PRO A 380 -6.41 -5.35 15.55
CA PRO A 380 -7.33 -4.28 15.15
C PRO A 380 -8.07 -3.70 16.37
N PRO A 381 -8.64 -2.47 16.26
CA PRO A 381 -8.75 -1.66 15.05
C PRO A 381 -7.44 -0.99 14.60
N PHE A 382 -7.17 -1.04 13.30
CA PHE A 382 -6.06 -0.34 12.66
C PHE A 382 -6.54 1.05 12.18
N VAL A 383 -6.40 2.06 13.04
CA VAL A 383 -6.76 3.46 12.73
C VAL A 383 -5.73 4.07 11.76
N GLY A 384 -6.21 4.58 10.64
CA GLY A 384 -5.37 5.02 9.52
C GLY A 384 -4.69 3.84 8.84
N CYS A 385 -5.42 2.75 8.60
CA CYS A 385 -4.96 1.70 7.69
C CYS A 385 -4.88 2.27 6.26
N PRO A 386 -3.96 1.78 5.42
CA PRO A 386 -3.77 2.30 4.08
C PRO A 386 -5.04 2.22 3.21
N GLN A 387 -5.25 3.22 2.35
CA GLN A 387 -6.46 3.29 1.51
C GLN A 387 -6.65 2.09 0.58
N ASP A 388 -5.55 1.46 0.15
CA ASP A 388 -5.54 0.27 -0.69
C ASP A 388 -6.15 -0.99 0.00
N HIS A 389 -6.43 -0.93 1.31
CA HIS A 389 -7.09 -2.01 2.04
C HIS A 389 -8.56 -2.17 1.68
N ILE A 390 -9.25 -1.08 1.33
CA ILE A 390 -10.69 -1.11 0.99
C ILE A 390 -11.02 -0.49 -0.38
N MET A 391 -10.06 0.19 -1.00
CA MET A 391 -10.18 0.80 -2.33
C MET A 391 -9.25 0.11 -3.34
N ASN A 392 -9.65 0.10 -4.60
CA ASN A 392 -8.77 -0.20 -5.73
C ASN A 392 -8.40 1.13 -6.39
N LEU A 393 -7.21 1.62 -6.07
CA LEU A 393 -6.74 2.93 -6.50
C LEU A 393 -6.58 3.05 -8.03
N PRO A 394 -6.03 2.05 -8.78
CA PRO A 394 -6.00 2.16 -10.23
C PRO A 394 -7.41 2.17 -10.84
N ALA A 395 -8.37 1.45 -10.25
CA ALA A 395 -9.75 1.52 -10.68
C ALA A 395 -10.35 2.91 -10.43
N MET A 396 -10.09 3.53 -9.28
CA MET A 396 -10.49 4.92 -8.98
C MET A 396 -9.98 5.90 -10.03
N GLU A 397 -8.68 5.84 -10.34
CA GLU A 397 -8.06 6.70 -11.36
C GLU A 397 -8.65 6.44 -12.76
N LYS A 398 -8.82 5.17 -13.14
CA LYS A 398 -9.45 4.78 -14.42
C LYS A 398 -10.90 5.22 -14.53
N GLY A 399 -11.63 5.22 -13.42
CA GLY A 399 -13.00 5.72 -13.32
C GLY A 399 -13.08 7.23 -13.16
N GLY A 400 -11.99 7.97 -13.40
CA GLY A 400 -11.99 9.44 -13.40
C GLY A 400 -12.20 10.07 -12.02
N ALA A 401 -12.02 9.32 -10.93
CA ALA A 401 -12.06 9.87 -9.59
C ALA A 401 -10.82 10.74 -9.34
N ASN A 402 -11.03 12.00 -9.00
CA ASN A 402 -9.97 12.92 -8.61
C ASN A 402 -9.96 13.07 -7.09
N PHE A 403 -8.84 12.76 -6.46
CA PHE A 403 -8.74 12.73 -5.00
C PHE A 403 -7.38 13.17 -4.44
N ARG A 404 -7.36 13.35 -3.11
CA ARG A 404 -6.18 13.56 -2.27
C ARG A 404 -6.17 12.55 -1.12
N GLU A 405 -4.98 12.25 -0.62
CA GLU A 405 -4.76 11.46 0.60
C GLU A 405 -5.39 12.13 1.83
N TRP A 406 -5.72 11.35 2.85
CA TRP A 406 -6.37 11.86 4.07
C TRP A 406 -5.48 12.86 4.83
N SER A 407 -4.16 12.72 4.73
CA SER A 407 -3.16 13.60 5.37
C SER A 407 -2.86 14.86 4.56
N PHE A 408 -3.58 15.12 3.45
CA PHE A 408 -3.32 16.25 2.57
C PHE A 408 -3.32 17.59 3.31
N LEU A 409 -4.29 17.84 4.19
CA LEU A 409 -4.36 19.11 4.93
C LEU A 409 -3.27 19.22 6.01
N ASP A 410 -2.80 18.10 6.55
CA ASP A 410 -1.72 18.03 7.54
C ASP A 410 -0.33 18.13 6.90
N ASN A 411 -0.24 17.94 5.58
CA ASN A 411 1.02 18.03 4.86
C ASN A 411 1.57 19.46 4.90
N ALA A 412 2.83 19.60 5.32
CA ALA A 412 3.50 20.90 5.44
C ALA A 412 3.54 21.68 4.11
N ARG A 413 3.53 20.98 2.97
CA ARG A 413 3.53 21.60 1.63
C ARG A 413 2.19 22.22 1.26
N THR A 414 1.09 21.81 1.88
CA THR A 414 -0.24 22.40 1.63
C THR A 414 -0.20 23.89 1.94
N SER A 415 -0.80 24.74 1.12
CA SER A 415 -0.74 26.18 1.36
C SER A 415 -1.65 26.60 2.52
N ASP A 416 -1.27 27.64 3.25
CA ASP A 416 -2.14 28.27 4.27
C ASP A 416 -3.44 28.82 3.66
N ALA A 417 -3.40 29.21 2.37
CA ALA A 417 -4.59 29.63 1.64
C ALA A 417 -5.64 28.51 1.52
N ILE A 418 -5.22 27.24 1.48
CA ILE A 418 -6.12 26.09 1.52
C ILE A 418 -6.46 25.72 2.96
N ARG A 419 -5.45 25.53 3.83
CA ARG A 419 -5.65 25.09 5.23
C ARG A 419 -6.55 26.02 6.05
N ASN A 420 -6.45 27.34 5.83
CA ASN A 420 -7.20 28.33 6.59
C ASN A 420 -8.54 28.71 5.93
N SER A 421 -8.87 28.11 4.78
CA SER A 421 -10.11 28.37 4.05
C SER A 421 -11.03 27.16 4.10
N VAL A 422 -11.53 26.87 5.30
CA VAL A 422 -12.37 25.70 5.62
C VAL A 422 -13.76 26.18 6.05
N ALA A 423 -14.81 25.52 5.58
CA ALA A 423 -16.16 25.68 6.10
C ALA A 423 -16.85 24.34 6.29
N GLU A 424 -17.54 24.22 7.41
CA GLU A 424 -18.39 23.08 7.72
C GLU A 424 -19.72 23.16 6.97
N VAL A 425 -20.20 21.98 6.56
CA VAL A 425 -21.46 21.76 5.87
C VAL A 425 -22.24 20.73 6.68
N SER A 426 -23.37 21.16 7.23
CA SER A 426 -24.22 20.25 7.99
C SER A 426 -25.29 19.58 7.14
N THR A 427 -25.41 18.26 7.29
CA THR A 427 -26.40 17.39 6.64
C THR A 427 -27.62 17.11 7.51
N VAL A 428 -27.59 17.47 8.80
CA VAL A 428 -28.65 17.19 9.78
C VAL A 428 -28.93 18.40 10.68
N ASP A 429 -30.11 19.01 10.52
CA ASP A 429 -30.71 20.08 11.34
C ASP A 429 -30.02 21.47 11.45
N LYS A 430 -30.85 22.47 11.80
CA LYS A 430 -30.59 23.93 11.74
C LYS A 430 -29.78 24.51 12.90
N ASP A 431 -29.53 23.74 13.96
CA ASP A 431 -28.83 24.21 15.17
C ASP A 431 -27.32 23.96 15.13
N SER A 432 -26.81 23.52 13.98
CA SER A 432 -25.38 23.39 13.73
C SER A 432 -24.70 24.77 13.60
N GLU A 433 -23.52 24.93 14.20
CA GLU A 433 -22.65 26.10 13.95
C GLU A 433 -22.03 26.09 12.53
N ALA A 434 -22.34 25.07 11.72
CA ALA A 434 -21.86 24.95 10.35
C ALA A 434 -22.28 26.16 9.50
N LYS A 435 -21.34 26.61 8.67
CA LYS A 435 -21.54 27.75 7.79
C LYS A 435 -22.60 27.49 6.71
N TYR A 436 -22.71 26.25 6.26
CA TYR A 436 -23.66 25.84 5.23
C TYR A 436 -24.55 24.71 5.71
N ALA A 437 -25.79 24.72 5.23
CA ALA A 437 -26.74 23.64 5.41
C ALA A 437 -27.04 22.97 4.07
N LEU A 438 -26.85 21.65 4.03
CA LEU A 438 -27.26 20.80 2.93
C LEU A 438 -28.32 19.85 3.49
N GLY A 439 -29.55 19.91 2.98
CA GLY A 439 -30.56 18.94 3.41
C GLY A 439 -30.07 17.50 3.17
N PRO A 440 -30.39 16.53 4.04
CA PRO A 440 -29.93 15.16 3.85
C PRO A 440 -30.45 14.63 2.51
N PHE A 441 -29.69 13.74 1.90
CA PHE A 441 -29.97 13.10 0.63
C PHE A 441 -30.34 14.13 -0.45
N ALA A 442 -29.51 15.17 -0.58
CA ALA A 442 -29.70 16.23 -1.55
C ALA A 442 -29.56 15.69 -2.98
N THR A 443 -30.30 16.28 -3.92
CA THR A 443 -30.02 16.13 -5.36
C THR A 443 -28.96 17.12 -5.82
N ASP A 444 -28.39 16.93 -7.00
CA ASP A 444 -27.41 17.85 -7.58
C ASP A 444 -27.91 19.29 -7.67
N THR A 445 -29.18 19.52 -8.05
CA THR A 445 -29.77 20.87 -8.04
C THR A 445 -29.81 21.47 -6.64
N GLN A 446 -30.13 20.68 -5.62
CA GLN A 446 -30.14 21.14 -4.23
C GLN A 446 -28.73 21.43 -3.72
N VAL A 447 -27.75 20.61 -4.09
CA VAL A 447 -26.33 20.83 -3.80
C VAL A 447 -25.85 22.15 -4.41
N LEU A 448 -26.12 22.40 -5.69
CA LEU A 448 -25.75 23.67 -6.34
C LEU A 448 -26.42 24.87 -5.69
N LYS A 449 -27.69 24.75 -5.31
CA LYS A 449 -28.43 25.80 -4.61
C LYS A 449 -27.83 26.12 -3.23
N SER A 450 -27.44 25.10 -2.47
CA SER A 450 -26.90 25.27 -1.12
C SER A 450 -25.42 25.67 -1.09
N LEU A 451 -24.60 25.07 -1.97
CA LEU A 451 -23.14 25.10 -1.87
C LEU A 451 -22.45 25.67 -3.11
N GLY A 452 -23.16 25.89 -4.22
CA GLY A 452 -22.56 26.35 -5.48
C GLY A 452 -21.92 27.74 -5.40
N SER A 453 -22.27 28.55 -4.41
CA SER A 453 -21.68 29.87 -4.16
C SER A 453 -20.61 29.87 -3.05
N ALA A 454 -20.29 28.71 -2.46
CA ALA A 454 -19.33 28.61 -1.38
C ALA A 454 -17.93 28.99 -1.84
N ARG A 455 -17.29 29.90 -1.11
CA ARG A 455 -16.00 30.52 -1.48
C ARG A 455 -14.80 29.81 -0.86
N GLU A 456 -15.03 28.98 0.15
CA GLU A 456 -13.99 28.29 0.90
C GLU A 456 -13.30 27.27 0.02
N ARG A 457 -11.99 27.15 0.20
CA ARG A 457 -11.19 26.16 -0.52
C ARG A 457 -11.53 24.74 -0.09
N VAL A 458 -11.94 24.53 1.15
CA VAL A 458 -12.31 23.20 1.67
C VAL A 458 -13.72 23.25 2.26
N LEU A 459 -14.58 22.34 1.82
CA LEU A 459 -15.87 22.08 2.46
C LEU A 459 -15.79 20.75 3.22
N VAL A 460 -16.16 20.75 4.49
CA VAL A 460 -16.15 19.56 5.35
C VAL A 460 -17.58 19.18 5.69
N VAL A 461 -18.02 18.01 5.26
CA VAL A 461 -19.40 17.53 5.42
C VAL A 461 -19.52 16.60 6.64
N ASP A 462 -20.50 16.83 7.52
CA ASP A 462 -20.73 16.09 8.79
C ASP A 462 -21.62 14.82 8.65
N GLY A 463 -21.69 14.27 7.45
CA GLY A 463 -22.67 13.23 7.09
C GLY A 463 -22.46 12.74 5.67
N ALA A 464 -21.27 12.26 5.34
CA ALA A 464 -20.94 11.89 3.97
C ALA A 464 -21.92 10.87 3.38
N LEU A 465 -22.31 9.84 4.14
CA LEU A 465 -23.30 8.83 3.73
C LEU A 465 -24.67 9.44 3.43
N THR A 466 -25.07 10.48 4.17
CA THR A 466 -26.36 11.17 4.03
C THR A 466 -26.30 12.39 3.13
N SER A 467 -25.15 12.74 2.58
CA SER A 467 -24.97 14.04 1.90
C SER A 467 -25.54 14.12 0.49
N PHE A 468 -25.64 13.00 -0.22
CA PHE A 468 -26.06 12.96 -1.63
C PHE A 468 -27.00 11.79 -1.91
N CYS A 469 -28.09 12.05 -2.62
CA CYS A 469 -29.02 11.01 -3.06
C CYS A 469 -28.75 10.59 -4.51
N ALA A 470 -29.06 11.49 -5.44
CA ALA A 470 -29.09 11.23 -6.87
C ALA A 470 -29.00 12.51 -7.69
N PHE A 471 -28.53 12.39 -8.92
CA PHE A 471 -28.72 13.43 -9.94
C PHE A 471 -30.18 13.42 -10.41
N ASP A 472 -30.77 14.61 -10.57
CA ASP A 472 -32.18 14.77 -10.98
C ASP A 472 -32.47 14.06 -12.32
N SER A 473 -31.50 14.10 -13.25
CA SER A 473 -31.51 13.28 -14.47
C SER A 473 -30.09 13.15 -15.04
N GLU A 474 -29.85 12.25 -16.00
CA GLU A 474 -28.55 12.20 -16.71
C GLU A 474 -28.23 13.49 -17.49
N ALA A 475 -29.28 14.28 -17.80
CA ALA A 475 -29.17 15.56 -18.50
C ALA A 475 -29.09 16.76 -17.55
N SER A 476 -29.18 16.57 -16.22
CA SER A 476 -29.22 17.69 -15.27
C SER A 476 -27.90 18.46 -15.22
N SER A 477 -26.78 17.77 -15.48
CA SER A 477 -25.46 18.39 -15.56
C SER A 477 -24.48 17.51 -16.34
N PRO A 478 -23.38 18.09 -16.87
CA PRO A 478 -22.25 17.30 -17.38
C PRO A 478 -21.70 16.33 -16.34
N ALA A 479 -21.77 16.70 -15.05
CA ALA A 479 -21.40 15.86 -13.92
C ALA A 479 -22.24 14.58 -13.84
N ALA A 480 -23.55 14.66 -14.11
CA ALA A 480 -24.49 13.54 -14.04
C ALA A 480 -24.26 12.48 -15.14
N LYS A 481 -23.90 12.93 -16.34
CA LYS A 481 -23.93 12.10 -17.56
C LYS A 481 -23.09 10.83 -17.50
N SER A 482 -21.93 10.87 -16.84
CA SER A 482 -21.01 9.72 -16.73
C SER A 482 -20.87 9.19 -15.32
N PHE A 483 -21.49 9.81 -14.31
CA PHE A 483 -21.14 9.55 -12.91
C PHE A 483 -21.31 8.08 -12.53
N ASP A 484 -22.46 7.47 -12.85
CA ASP A 484 -22.73 6.08 -12.48
C ASP A 484 -21.80 5.10 -13.23
N SER A 485 -21.50 5.35 -14.51
CA SER A 485 -20.56 4.51 -15.28
C SER A 485 -19.12 4.64 -14.76
N ASP A 486 -18.73 5.85 -14.38
CA ASP A 486 -17.43 6.18 -13.82
C ASP A 486 -17.28 5.49 -12.45
N MET A 487 -18.29 5.58 -11.58
CA MET A 487 -18.28 4.94 -10.25
C MET A 487 -18.36 3.42 -10.30
N ASN A 488 -19.00 2.84 -11.32
CA ASN A 488 -18.99 1.39 -11.53
C ASN A 488 -17.57 0.86 -11.82
N ILE A 489 -16.69 1.71 -12.37
CA ILE A 489 -15.26 1.42 -12.51
C ILE A 489 -14.53 1.80 -11.21
N ALA A 490 -14.65 3.05 -10.77
CA ALA A 490 -13.87 3.63 -9.68
C ALA A 490 -14.01 2.87 -8.36
N LEU A 491 -15.22 2.41 -8.06
CA LEU A 491 -15.51 1.73 -6.82
C LEU A 491 -15.39 0.22 -6.95
N LYS A 492 -15.02 -0.35 -8.11
CA LYS A 492 -14.76 -1.79 -8.20
C LYS A 492 -13.47 -2.11 -7.42
N ALA A 493 -13.57 -2.80 -6.29
CA ALA A 493 -12.41 -3.16 -5.48
C ALA A 493 -11.98 -4.62 -5.69
N GLU A 494 -10.69 -4.86 -5.47
CA GLU A 494 -10.14 -6.21 -5.41
C GLU A 494 -10.43 -6.89 -4.08
N SER A 495 -10.48 -8.22 -4.11
CA SER A 495 -10.79 -9.12 -2.99
C SER A 495 -9.54 -9.89 -2.57
N TRP A 496 -9.04 -9.73 -1.35
CA TRP A 496 -7.93 -10.57 -0.85
C TRP A 496 -8.03 -10.76 0.68
N PHE A 497 -9.06 -11.46 1.15
CA PHE A 497 -8.98 -12.17 2.43
C PHE A 497 -8.76 -13.63 2.10
N CYS A 498 -7.61 -14.17 2.49
CA CYS A 498 -7.22 -15.52 2.14
C CYS A 498 -7.26 -16.38 3.40
N GLY A 499 -7.95 -17.53 3.30
CA GLY A 499 -7.90 -18.56 4.31
C GLY A 499 -6.58 -19.36 4.25
N PRO A 500 -6.38 -20.31 5.18
CA PRO A 500 -5.26 -21.25 5.08
C PRO A 500 -5.25 -22.00 3.74
N GLU A 501 -4.06 -22.35 3.28
CA GLU A 501 -3.86 -23.17 2.07
C GLU A 501 -4.46 -24.57 2.29
N ASP A 502 -5.40 -24.99 1.44
CA ASP A 502 -5.89 -26.37 1.41
C ASP A 502 -5.26 -27.14 0.24
N ALA A 503 -5.59 -28.43 0.09
CA ALA A 503 -5.08 -29.26 -1.01
C ALA A 503 -5.39 -28.72 -2.44
N LYS A 504 -6.18 -27.64 -2.55
CA LYS A 504 -6.52 -26.94 -3.80
C LYS A 504 -5.90 -25.53 -3.88
N GLY A 505 -5.04 -25.14 -2.93
CA GLY A 505 -4.33 -23.86 -2.87
C GLY A 505 -4.99 -22.81 -1.96
N VAL A 506 -4.37 -21.64 -1.88
CA VAL A 506 -4.89 -20.49 -1.11
C VAL A 506 -6.18 -19.96 -1.75
N LYS A 507 -7.29 -20.00 -1.01
CA LYS A 507 -8.57 -19.41 -1.46
C LYS A 507 -8.72 -18.00 -0.94
N CYS A 508 -8.64 -17.04 -1.87
CA CYS A 508 -8.81 -15.61 -1.60
C CYS A 508 -10.15 -15.14 -2.17
N ALA A 509 -11.15 -14.88 -1.33
CA ALA A 509 -12.44 -14.49 -1.86
C ALA A 509 -13.33 -13.80 -0.82
N ILE A 510 -13.05 -12.53 -0.54
CA ILE A 510 -14.10 -11.63 -0.12
C ILE A 510 -14.05 -10.33 -0.93
N GLY A 511 -14.97 -10.22 -1.88
CA GLY A 511 -15.13 -9.04 -2.73
C GLY A 511 -15.96 -7.96 -2.05
N PHE A 512 -15.50 -6.72 -2.16
CA PHE A 512 -16.30 -5.58 -1.77
C PHE A 512 -17.31 -5.24 -2.88
N PRO A 513 -18.60 -5.13 -2.55
CA PRO A 513 -19.61 -4.75 -3.51
C PRO A 513 -19.47 -3.28 -3.88
N VAL A 514 -19.93 -2.95 -5.09
CA VAL A 514 -20.07 -1.57 -5.54
C VAL A 514 -21.35 -1.01 -4.92
N PRO A 515 -21.32 0.19 -4.29
CA PRO A 515 -22.55 0.83 -3.82
C PRO A 515 -23.53 1.05 -4.99
N LYS A 516 -24.84 0.98 -4.73
CA LYS A 516 -25.87 1.20 -5.74
C LYS A 516 -25.61 2.48 -6.55
N PRO A 517 -25.80 2.45 -7.88
CA PRO A 517 -25.81 3.65 -8.71
C PRO A 517 -26.73 4.73 -8.16
N THR A 518 -26.38 5.99 -8.37
CA THR A 518 -27.20 7.12 -7.91
C THR A 518 -28.55 7.16 -8.63
N SER A 519 -28.60 6.73 -9.90
CA SER A 519 -29.84 6.57 -10.68
C SER A 519 -30.87 5.64 -10.03
N GLU A 520 -30.42 4.56 -9.38
CA GLU A 520 -31.31 3.62 -8.66
C GLU A 520 -31.92 4.24 -7.40
N LEU A 521 -31.23 5.19 -6.75
CA LEU A 521 -31.71 5.86 -5.55
C LEU A 521 -32.68 7.02 -5.85
N ARG A 522 -32.79 7.47 -7.10
CA ARG A 522 -33.56 8.68 -7.49
C ARG A 522 -35.00 8.63 -7.03
N GLY A 523 -35.68 7.48 -7.20
CA GLY A 523 -37.06 7.28 -6.76
C GLY A 523 -37.23 7.20 -5.24
N GLU A 524 -36.13 6.98 -4.51
CA GLU A 524 -36.14 6.74 -3.07
C GLU A 524 -35.70 7.96 -2.25
N CYS A 525 -35.25 9.06 -2.87
CA CYS A 525 -34.69 10.20 -2.15
C CYS A 525 -35.62 10.76 -1.06
N ALA A 526 -36.92 10.86 -1.32
CA ALA A 526 -37.87 11.34 -0.32
C ALA A 526 -37.96 10.41 0.92
N ARG A 527 -37.93 9.09 0.70
CA ARG A 527 -37.92 8.08 1.76
C ARG A 527 -36.59 8.09 2.52
N LEU A 528 -35.47 8.18 1.82
CA LEU A 528 -34.15 8.27 2.43
C LEU A 528 -34.04 9.52 3.33
N ARG A 529 -34.57 10.67 2.87
CA ARG A 529 -34.67 11.89 3.69
C ARG A 529 -35.44 11.69 4.99
N SER A 530 -36.57 11.00 4.95
CA SER A 530 -37.38 10.78 6.16
C SER A 530 -36.68 9.90 7.19
N VAL A 531 -35.73 9.06 6.78
CA VAL A 531 -34.98 8.16 7.68
C VAL A 531 -33.54 8.63 7.94
N ALA A 532 -33.07 9.73 7.35
CA ALA A 532 -31.70 10.21 7.52
C ALA A 532 -31.33 10.44 8.99
N LYS A 533 -32.27 10.97 9.77
CA LYS A 533 -32.09 11.26 11.21
C LYS A 533 -31.90 10.00 12.06
N THR A 534 -32.18 8.81 11.53
CA THR A 534 -32.02 7.55 12.27
C THR A 534 -30.63 6.94 12.07
N PHE A 535 -29.71 7.57 11.33
CA PHE A 535 -28.37 7.00 11.12
C PHE A 535 -27.64 6.73 12.44
N SER A 536 -27.65 7.69 13.37
CA SER A 536 -26.97 7.57 14.66
C SER A 536 -27.51 6.43 15.52
N SER A 537 -28.81 6.13 15.44
CA SER A 537 -29.45 5.06 16.21
C SER A 537 -29.56 3.73 15.46
N GLN A 538 -29.54 3.74 14.13
CA GLN A 538 -29.73 2.58 13.25
C GLN A 538 -28.82 2.62 12.00
N PRO A 539 -27.48 2.64 12.17
CA PRO A 539 -26.55 2.84 11.06
C PRO A 539 -26.59 1.69 10.03
N HIS A 540 -26.81 0.46 10.50
CA HIS A 540 -26.98 -0.71 9.62
C HIS A 540 -28.20 -0.59 8.69
N SER A 541 -29.33 -0.15 9.23
CA SER A 541 -30.58 -0.01 8.48
C SER A 541 -30.39 1.02 7.35
N LEU A 542 -29.70 2.13 7.63
CA LEU A 542 -29.42 3.12 6.60
C LEU A 542 -28.43 2.61 5.54
N LEU A 543 -27.36 1.93 5.97
CA LEU A 543 -26.37 1.36 5.06
C LEU A 543 -26.97 0.32 4.09
N SER A 544 -27.97 -0.45 4.53
CA SER A 544 -28.67 -1.44 3.71
C SER A 544 -29.39 -0.87 2.48
N ASN A 545 -29.58 0.45 2.42
CA ASN A 545 -30.15 1.09 1.23
C ASN A 545 -29.16 1.17 0.07
N PHE A 546 -27.85 1.13 0.34
CA PHE A 546 -26.78 1.32 -0.65
C PHE A 546 -26.22 0.03 -1.21
N PHE A 547 -26.57 -1.11 -0.62
CA PHE A 547 -25.97 -2.39 -0.96
C PHE A 547 -27.06 -3.43 -1.06
N VAL A 548 -27.04 -4.24 -2.12
CA VAL A 548 -27.82 -5.49 -2.14
C VAL A 548 -27.17 -6.49 -1.18
N ASN A 549 -25.84 -6.60 -1.29
CA ASN A 549 -24.94 -7.45 -0.50
C ASN A 549 -23.77 -6.57 -0.05
N TYR A 550 -23.16 -6.78 1.13
CA TYR A 550 -21.98 -6.02 1.58
C TYR A 550 -20.66 -6.81 1.52
N GLY A 551 -20.75 -8.09 1.13
CA GLY A 551 -19.63 -8.95 0.79
C GLY A 551 -20.13 -10.29 0.24
N GLN A 552 -19.21 -11.09 -0.27
CA GLN A 552 -19.46 -12.48 -0.66
C GLN A 552 -18.21 -13.31 -0.42
N ASP A 553 -18.35 -14.58 -0.03
CA ASP A 553 -17.21 -15.51 0.10
C ASP A 553 -16.83 -16.22 -1.22
N ASP A 554 -15.86 -17.15 -1.17
CA ASP A 554 -15.43 -18.00 -2.30
C ASP A 554 -16.52 -18.92 -2.84
N LYS A 555 -17.49 -19.26 -2.00
CA LYS A 555 -18.62 -20.12 -2.34
C LYS A 555 -19.81 -19.31 -2.85
N SER A 556 -19.61 -18.01 -3.12
CA SER A 556 -20.67 -17.05 -3.47
C SER A 556 -21.74 -16.92 -2.39
N ASN A 557 -21.45 -17.30 -1.14
CA ASN A 557 -22.33 -16.99 -0.02
C ASN A 557 -22.31 -15.49 0.19
N VAL A 558 -23.50 -14.92 0.20
CA VAL A 558 -23.70 -13.50 0.29
C VAL A 558 -23.81 -13.09 1.75
N PHE A 559 -23.04 -12.07 2.12
CA PHE A 559 -23.19 -11.42 3.41
C PHE A 559 -24.23 -10.29 3.29
N GLY A 560 -25.37 -10.41 4.01
CA GLY A 560 -26.45 -9.41 4.07
C GLY A 560 -26.42 -8.51 5.32
N ILE A 561 -26.61 -7.19 5.17
CA ILE A 561 -26.38 -6.22 6.25
C ILE A 561 -27.31 -6.53 7.43
N PRO A 562 -26.79 -6.70 8.67
CA PRO A 562 -27.62 -6.98 9.86
C PRO A 562 -28.75 -5.96 10.03
N LYS A 563 -29.98 -6.41 10.34
CA LYS A 563 -31.13 -5.51 10.50
C LYS A 563 -31.20 -4.80 11.86
N ASP A 564 -30.48 -5.30 12.86
CA ASP A 564 -30.40 -4.72 14.21
C ASP A 564 -28.96 -4.77 14.77
N SER A 565 -28.68 -4.01 15.83
CA SER A 565 -27.37 -4.01 16.50
C SER A 565 -27.13 -5.25 17.37
N SER A 566 -28.18 -5.99 17.74
CA SER A 566 -28.12 -7.22 18.54
C SER A 566 -27.56 -8.40 17.75
N SER A 567 -27.92 -8.53 16.47
CA SER A 567 -27.41 -9.58 15.57
C SER A 567 -25.95 -9.40 15.20
N ALA A 568 -25.42 -8.16 15.20
CA ALA A 568 -23.99 -7.91 15.03
C ALA A 568 -23.16 -8.43 16.22
N ARG A 569 -23.70 -8.37 17.46
CA ARG A 569 -23.05 -8.98 18.64
C ARG A 569 -23.21 -10.50 18.69
N GLN A 570 -24.34 -11.05 18.23
CA GLN A 570 -24.55 -12.51 18.17
C GLN A 570 -23.73 -13.18 17.05
N ASN A 571 -23.45 -12.48 15.94
CA ASN A 571 -22.59 -13.00 14.87
C ASN A 571 -21.10 -12.71 15.07
N ALA A 572 -20.75 -11.74 15.94
CA ALA A 572 -19.39 -11.66 16.48
C ALA A 572 -19.08 -12.93 17.28
N SER A 573 -20.06 -13.49 18.02
CA SER A 573 -19.91 -14.75 18.75
C SER A 573 -20.14 -16.03 17.93
N ALA A 574 -20.93 -15.99 16.84
CA ALA A 574 -21.07 -17.14 15.95
C ALA A 574 -19.80 -17.45 15.13
N PHE A 575 -18.82 -16.55 15.19
CA PHE A 575 -17.45 -16.77 14.76
C PHE A 575 -16.43 -16.32 15.84
N ASP A 576 -16.87 -16.11 17.09
CA ASP A 576 -15.98 -16.25 18.24
C ASP A 576 -15.76 -17.75 18.32
N ILE A 577 -14.59 -18.16 17.86
CA ILE A 577 -14.26 -19.56 17.66
C ILE A 577 -14.25 -20.25 19.02
N ASP A 578 -15.29 -21.03 19.26
CA ASP A 578 -15.15 -22.20 20.12
C ASP A 578 -14.23 -23.15 19.34
N LEU A 579 -13.00 -23.35 19.85
CA LEU A 579 -11.95 -24.13 19.19
C LEU A 579 -12.30 -25.63 19.06
N ASP A 580 -13.46 -26.04 19.58
CA ASP A 580 -13.86 -27.43 19.80
C ASP A 580 -15.03 -27.91 18.89
N ASP A 581 -15.65 -27.06 18.04
CA ASP A 581 -16.81 -27.47 17.20
C ASP A 581 -16.50 -27.46 15.69
N VAL A 582 -16.01 -28.60 15.20
CA VAL A 582 -15.53 -28.81 13.81
C VAL A 582 -16.68 -28.91 12.80
N ASP A 583 -17.92 -29.15 13.23
CA ASP A 583 -19.01 -29.58 12.33
C ASP A 583 -19.83 -28.43 11.71
N THR A 584 -19.56 -27.16 12.03
CA THR A 584 -20.27 -26.00 11.45
C THR A 584 -19.40 -25.06 10.61
N HIS A 585 -18.15 -25.42 10.34
CA HIS A 585 -17.18 -24.53 9.70
C HIS A 585 -17.02 -24.77 8.18
N PRO A 586 -17.15 -23.73 7.33
CA PRO A 586 -16.71 -23.79 5.94
C PRO A 586 -15.19 -23.63 5.75
N PHE A 587 -14.43 -23.39 6.83
CA PHE A 587 -12.99 -23.08 6.83
C PHE A 587 -12.15 -23.84 7.89
N ALA A 588 -12.74 -24.75 8.67
CA ALA A 588 -11.96 -25.75 9.40
C ALA A 588 -11.85 -26.98 8.50
N VAL A 589 -10.64 -27.42 8.21
CA VAL A 589 -10.41 -28.78 7.71
C VAL A 589 -9.11 -29.29 8.31
N ASP A 590 -9.19 -30.56 8.70
CA ASP A 590 -8.31 -31.34 9.56
C ASP A 590 -6.82 -31.37 9.18
N GLU A 591 -6.01 -31.43 10.26
CA GLU A 591 -4.59 -31.82 10.41
C GLU A 591 -3.48 -31.07 9.66
#